data_AF-A0A2E3SQJ7-F1
#
_entry.id   AF-A0A2E3SQJ7-F1
#
_cell.length_a   1.000
_cell.length_b   1.000
_cell.length_c   1.000
_cell.angle_alpha   90.00
_cell.angle_beta   90.00
_cell.angle_gamma   90.00
#
_symmetry.space_group_name_H-M   'P 1'
#
loop_
_entity.id
_entity.type
_entity.pdbx_description
1 polymer ?
#
loop_
_entity_poly.entity_id
_entity_poly.type
_entity_poly.pdbx_seq_one_letter_code
_entity_poly.pdbx_strand_id
1 'polypeptide(L)'
;MKKLISLAMIISTIVLISACGSGKKLEGQWKHTNSTAEEAYILEIKGDTWTYYKNTEVLEKGGLEINGDQMIMGHDAADGHDHAPHAYAWSLSDDKTTLTLESDGSKSVFTKVE
;
A
#
# COMPACT_ATOMS: atom_id res chain seq x y z
N MET A 1 50.02 13.17 -19.41
CA MET A 1 48.78 13.44 -18.66
C MET A 1 47.58 12.94 -19.45
N LYS A 2 47.01 11.79 -19.11
CA LYS A 2 45.64 11.40 -19.49
C LYS A 2 45.05 10.64 -18.30
N LYS A 3 44.08 11.26 -17.62
CA LYS A 3 43.31 10.66 -16.53
C LYS A 3 42.23 9.77 -17.16
N LEU A 4 42.19 8.51 -16.79
CA LEU A 4 41.03 7.65 -17.03
C LEU A 4 40.38 7.43 -15.66
N ILE A 5 39.27 8.13 -15.42
CA ILE A 5 38.44 7.89 -14.26
C ILE A 5 37.62 6.63 -14.57
N SER A 6 38.04 5.51 -14.01
CA SER A 6 37.28 4.27 -14.08
C SER A 6 36.12 4.39 -13.09
N LEU A 7 34.93 4.70 -13.61
CA LEU A 7 33.68 4.72 -12.86
C LEU A 7 33.28 3.27 -12.56
N ALA A 8 33.75 2.72 -11.44
CA ALA A 8 33.28 1.45 -10.94
C ALA A 8 31.85 1.64 -10.43
N MET A 9 30.89 1.27 -11.26
CA MET A 9 29.46 1.21 -10.93
C MET A 9 29.27 0.13 -9.87
N ILE A 10 29.11 0.54 -8.61
CA ILE A 10 28.74 -0.37 -7.51
C ILE A 10 27.31 -0.81 -7.81
N ILE A 11 27.15 -1.99 -8.41
CA ILE A 11 25.87 -2.68 -8.48
C ILE A 11 25.57 -3.13 -7.05
N SER A 12 24.83 -2.27 -6.34
CA SER A 12 24.32 -2.57 -5.02
C SER A 12 23.40 -3.78 -5.13
N THR A 13 23.86 -4.92 -4.64
CA THR A 13 23.05 -6.14 -4.51
C THR A 13 21.84 -5.82 -3.65
N ILE A 14 20.70 -5.66 -4.29
CA ILE A 14 19.39 -5.62 -3.62
C ILE A 14 19.21 -6.99 -2.99
N VAL A 15 19.38 -7.04 -1.67
CA VAL A 15 19.00 -8.20 -0.87
C VAL A 15 17.48 -8.22 -0.88
N LEU A 16 16.89 -9.04 -1.76
CA LEU A 16 15.47 -9.39 -1.69
C LEU A 16 15.26 -10.23 -0.42
N ILE A 17 15.13 -9.55 0.72
CA ILE A 17 14.53 -10.15 1.91
C ILE A 17 13.03 -10.17 1.60
N SER A 18 12.57 -11.25 0.98
CA SER A 18 11.15 -11.50 0.77
C SER A 18 10.48 -11.53 2.15
N ALA A 19 9.84 -10.42 2.52
CA ALA A 19 8.93 -10.34 3.65
C ALA A 19 7.64 -11.09 3.31
N CYS A 20 7.76 -12.41 3.15
CA CYS A 20 6.64 -13.31 3.00
C CYS A 20 5.90 -13.38 4.35
N GLY A 21 5.01 -12.43 4.63
CA GLY A 21 4.16 -12.49 5.82
C GLY A 21 3.61 -11.19 6.39
N SER A 22 4.01 -10.01 5.89
CA SER A 22 3.50 -8.73 6.38
C SER A 22 2.07 -8.42 5.89
N GLY A 23 1.75 -8.71 4.63
CA GLY A 23 0.40 -8.53 4.06
C GLY A 23 -0.70 -9.31 4.80
N LYS A 24 -0.38 -10.53 5.27
CA LYS A 24 -1.29 -11.36 6.07
C LYS A 24 -1.79 -10.69 7.35
N LYS A 25 -1.01 -9.79 7.94
CA LYS A 25 -1.44 -9.06 9.16
C LYS A 25 -2.49 -8.01 8.87
N LEU A 26 -2.54 -7.53 7.64
CA LEU A 26 -3.44 -6.46 7.19
C LEU A 26 -4.69 -7.02 6.50
N GLU A 27 -4.74 -8.32 6.20
CA GLU A 27 -5.89 -8.96 5.57
C GLU A 27 -7.21 -8.67 6.29
N GLY A 28 -8.23 -8.32 5.52
CA GLY A 28 -9.57 -7.97 5.99
C GLY A 28 -10.02 -6.61 5.48
N GLN A 29 -11.15 -6.15 6.00
CA GLN A 29 -11.77 -4.89 5.60
C GLN A 29 -11.50 -3.79 6.62
N TRP A 30 -11.24 -2.60 6.11
CA TRP A 30 -10.85 -1.42 6.88
C TRP A 30 -11.72 -0.24 6.44
N LYS A 31 -12.54 0.27 7.34
CA LYS A 31 -13.44 1.40 7.09
C LYS A 31 -12.71 2.72 7.32
N HIS A 32 -12.64 3.56 6.29
CA HIS A 32 -12.02 4.88 6.37
C HIS A 32 -12.81 5.77 7.36
N THR A 33 -12.12 6.58 8.16
CA THR A 33 -12.75 7.45 9.18
C THR A 33 -13.68 8.52 8.62
N ASN A 34 -13.46 8.95 7.38
CA ASN A 34 -14.37 9.83 6.63
C ASN A 34 -15.72 9.18 6.23
N SER A 35 -15.93 7.89 6.51
CA SER A 35 -17.20 7.24 6.23
C SER A 35 -18.34 7.80 7.08
N THR A 36 -19.52 7.91 6.49
CA THR A 36 -20.76 8.29 7.17
C THR A 36 -21.71 7.09 7.30
N ALA A 37 -22.96 7.33 7.71
CA ALA A 37 -24.01 6.31 7.68
C ALA A 37 -24.50 6.03 6.25
N GLU A 38 -24.33 6.98 5.32
CA GLU A 38 -24.83 6.91 3.94
C GLU A 38 -23.73 6.53 2.94
N GLU A 39 -22.47 6.84 3.29
CA GLU A 39 -21.30 6.56 2.46
C GLU A 39 -20.21 5.86 3.29
N ALA A 40 -20.05 4.55 3.08
CA ALA A 40 -18.98 3.77 3.64
C ALA A 40 -17.82 3.66 2.64
N TYR A 41 -16.64 4.12 3.03
CA TYR A 41 -15.42 3.95 2.24
C TYR A 41 -14.61 2.81 2.86
N ILE A 42 -14.42 1.72 2.14
CA ILE A 42 -13.82 0.48 2.65
C ILE A 42 -12.57 0.14 1.84
N LEU A 43 -11.44 -0.06 2.51
CA LEU A 43 -10.26 -0.71 1.97
C LEU A 43 -10.28 -2.20 2.36
N GLU A 44 -10.32 -3.08 1.38
CA GLU A 44 -10.16 -4.52 1.58
C GLU A 44 -8.76 -4.95 1.14
N ILE A 45 -8.09 -5.70 2.00
CA ILE A 45 -6.80 -6.33 1.71
C ILE A 45 -6.98 -7.84 1.74
N LYS A 46 -6.55 -8.52 0.67
CA LYS A 46 -6.65 -9.98 0.54
C LYS A 46 -5.41 -10.53 -0.17
N GLY A 47 -4.54 -11.20 0.58
CA GLY A 47 -3.23 -11.60 0.10
C GLY A 47 -2.44 -10.41 -0.44
N ASP A 48 -2.01 -10.52 -1.70
CA ASP A 48 -1.19 -9.52 -2.40
C ASP A 48 -2.05 -8.58 -3.27
N THR A 49 -3.32 -8.37 -2.89
CA THR A 49 -4.24 -7.48 -3.60
C THR A 49 -4.99 -6.58 -2.65
N TRP A 50 -5.44 -5.44 -3.16
CA TRP A 50 -6.31 -4.51 -2.46
C TRP A 50 -7.49 -4.09 -3.33
N THR A 51 -8.58 -3.70 -2.69
CA THR A 51 -9.74 -3.10 -3.36
C THR A 51 -10.33 -2.02 -2.48
N TYR A 52 -10.63 -0.86 -3.06
CA TYR A 52 -11.23 0.27 -2.38
C TYR A 52 -12.66 0.49 -2.90
N TYR A 53 -13.61 0.49 -1.98
CA TYR A 53 -15.03 0.57 -2.25
C TYR A 53 -15.63 1.86 -1.71
N LYS A 54 -16.68 2.35 -2.39
CA LYS A 54 -17.70 3.22 -1.82
C LYS A 54 -19.02 2.46 -1.75
N ASN A 55 -19.49 2.19 -0.55
CA ASN A 55 -20.59 1.28 -0.26
C ASN A 55 -20.32 -0.11 -0.87
N THR A 56 -20.94 -0.43 -2.01
CA THR A 56 -20.73 -1.69 -2.75
C THR A 56 -20.06 -1.47 -4.11
N GLU A 57 -19.79 -0.22 -4.49
CA GLU A 57 -19.15 0.13 -5.74
C GLU A 57 -17.62 0.07 -5.59
N VAL A 58 -16.94 -0.64 -6.49
CA VAL A 58 -15.48 -0.64 -6.57
C VAL A 58 -15.03 0.67 -7.20
N LEU A 59 -14.28 1.48 -6.45
CA LEU A 59 -13.65 2.69 -6.96
C LEU A 59 -12.30 2.36 -7.60
N GLU A 60 -11.47 1.62 -6.88
CA GLU A 60 -10.10 1.31 -7.28
C GLU A 60 -9.68 -0.06 -6.75
N LYS A 61 -8.69 -0.68 -7.39
CA LYS A 61 -8.10 -1.95 -6.97
C LYS A 61 -6.73 -2.14 -7.60
N GLY A 62 -5.97 -3.08 -7.06
CA GLY A 62 -4.77 -3.58 -7.74
C GLY A 62 -3.88 -4.45 -6.86
N GLY A 63 -2.63 -4.56 -7.27
CA GLY A 63 -1.59 -5.32 -6.55
C GLY A 63 -1.13 -4.60 -5.29
N LEU A 64 -0.79 -5.39 -4.26
CA LEU A 64 -0.28 -4.93 -2.99
C LEU A 64 1.07 -5.58 -2.71
N GLU A 65 2.08 -4.77 -2.43
CA GLU A 65 3.37 -5.22 -1.91
C GLU A 65 3.65 -4.56 -0.57
N ILE A 66 4.09 -5.33 0.43
CA ILE A 66 4.48 -4.79 1.74
C ILE A 66 5.98 -5.01 1.95
N ASN A 67 6.75 -3.93 1.98
CA ASN A 67 8.19 -3.93 2.19
C ASN A 67 8.52 -3.19 3.50
N GLY A 68 8.65 -3.93 4.60
CA GLY A 68 8.87 -3.34 5.92
C GLY A 68 7.71 -2.46 6.37
N ASP A 69 7.99 -1.18 6.59
CA ASP A 69 7.04 -0.12 6.96
C ASP A 69 6.39 0.57 5.75
N GLN A 70 6.72 0.13 4.53
CA GLN A 70 6.10 0.63 3.31
C GLN A 70 5.06 -0.33 2.75
N MET A 71 3.94 0.24 2.36
CA MET A 71 2.85 -0.40 1.62
C MET A 71 2.83 0.21 0.22
N ILE A 72 3.12 -0.61 -0.79
CA ILE A 72 3.11 -0.21 -2.20
C ILE A 72 1.81 -0.72 -2.80
N MET A 73 0.94 0.22 -3.19
CA MET A 73 -0.35 -0.05 -3.81
C MET A 73 -0.24 0.27 -5.30
N GLY A 74 -0.16 -0.78 -6.11
CA GLY A 74 -0.27 -0.66 -7.56
C GLY A 74 -1.73 -0.56 -7.97
N HIS A 75 -2.01 0.06 -9.10
CA HIS A 75 -3.35 0.18 -9.64
C HIS A 75 -3.51 -0.80 -10.82
N ASP A 76 -4.61 -1.55 -10.84
CA ASP A 76 -4.99 -2.26 -12.05
C ASP A 76 -5.37 -1.21 -13.11
N ALA A 77 -4.64 -1.19 -14.22
CA ALA A 77 -4.97 -0.33 -15.36
C ALA A 77 -6.29 -0.78 -16.01
N ALA A 78 -7.43 -0.39 -15.42
CA ALA A 78 -8.75 -0.69 -15.96
C ALA A 78 -9.08 0.19 -17.20
N ASP A 79 -8.41 1.34 -17.32
CA ASP A 79 -8.58 2.34 -18.38
C ASP A 79 -7.46 2.29 -19.44
N GLY A 80 -6.52 1.36 -19.32
CA GLY A 80 -5.36 1.26 -20.22
C GLY A 80 -4.26 2.29 -19.97
N HIS A 81 -4.35 3.06 -18.88
CA HIS A 81 -3.28 3.94 -18.43
C HIS A 81 -2.46 3.27 -17.32
N ASP A 82 -1.14 3.33 -17.46
CA ASP A 82 -0.21 2.87 -16.42
C ASP A 82 -0.23 3.89 -15.27
N HIS A 83 -1.01 3.57 -14.24
CA HIS A 83 -1.05 4.36 -13.01
C HIS A 83 0.16 3.95 -12.17
N ALA A 84 1.05 4.90 -11.91
CA ALA A 84 2.24 4.65 -11.13
C ALA A 84 1.84 4.10 -9.73
N PRO A 85 2.52 3.06 -9.23
CA PRO A 85 2.25 2.57 -7.90
C PRO A 85 2.52 3.66 -6.85
N HIS A 86 1.65 3.74 -5.85
CA HIS A 86 1.77 4.68 -4.75
C HIS A 86 2.32 3.97 -3.52
N ALA A 87 3.34 4.58 -2.90
CA ALA A 87 3.96 4.06 -1.68
C ALA A 87 3.45 4.84 -0.47
N TYR A 88 2.97 4.11 0.53
CA TYR A 88 2.49 4.64 1.80
C TYR A 88 3.37 4.12 2.93
N ALA A 89 3.75 4.99 3.87
CA ALA A 89 4.15 4.52 5.18
C ALA A 89 2.90 3.99 5.90
N TRP A 90 2.99 2.79 6.49
CA TRP A 90 1.85 2.20 7.20
C TRP A 90 2.17 1.93 8.66
N SER A 91 1.14 2.06 9.51
CA SER A 91 1.20 1.62 10.89
C SER A 91 -0.12 1.00 11.32
N LEU A 92 -0.03 0.06 12.26
CA LEU A 92 -1.16 -0.62 12.85
C LEU A 92 -1.12 -0.38 14.35
N SER A 93 -2.25 0.02 14.95
CA SER A 93 -2.37 0.18 16.40
C SER A 93 -2.10 -1.13 17.14
N ASP A 94 -1.73 -1.02 18.42
CA ASP A 94 -1.38 -2.19 19.26
C ASP A 94 -2.53 -3.20 19.39
N ASP A 95 -3.77 -2.70 19.43
CA ASP A 95 -5.00 -3.51 19.46
C ASP A 95 -5.41 -4.05 18.07
N LYS A 96 -4.67 -3.69 17.02
CA LYS A 96 -4.88 -4.08 15.62
C LYS A 96 -6.22 -3.65 15.04
N THR A 97 -6.86 -2.63 15.61
CA THR A 97 -8.14 -2.12 15.14
C THR A 97 -7.99 -0.90 14.23
N THR A 98 -6.85 -0.20 14.25
CA THR A 98 -6.64 1.04 13.51
C THR A 98 -5.44 0.93 12.58
N LEU A 99 -5.69 1.04 11.27
CA LEU A 99 -4.68 1.15 10.23
C LEU A 99 -4.51 2.62 9.84
N THR A 100 -3.27 3.08 9.75
CA THR A 100 -2.93 4.40 9.24
C THR A 100 -2.03 4.26 8.03
N LEU A 101 -2.35 4.98 6.95
CA LEU A 101 -1.53 5.13 5.75
C LEU A 101 -1.12 6.59 5.59
N GLU A 102 0.15 6.86 5.34
CA GLU A 102 0.71 8.20 5.18
C GLU A 102 1.51 8.32 3.88
N SER A 103 1.24 9.36 3.09
CA SER A 103 1.99 9.72 1.87
C SER A 103 1.98 11.22 1.68
N ASP A 104 3.13 11.82 1.35
CA ASP A 104 3.28 13.24 1.00
C ASP A 104 2.62 14.22 1.98
N GLY A 105 2.70 13.92 3.29
CA GLY A 105 2.11 14.73 4.36
C GLY A 105 0.60 14.56 4.54
N SER A 106 -0.04 13.71 3.74
CA SER A 106 -1.44 13.32 3.89
C SER A 106 -1.56 12.02 4.69
N LYS A 107 -2.62 11.90 5.48
CA LYS A 107 -2.89 10.74 6.34
C LYS A 107 -4.30 10.21 6.11
N SER A 108 -4.40 8.92 5.84
CA SER A 108 -5.65 8.16 5.81
C SER A 108 -5.71 7.24 7.01
N VAL A 109 -6.82 7.26 7.74
CA VAL A 109 -7.03 6.45 8.93
C VAL A 109 -8.23 5.54 8.69
N PHE A 110 -8.07 4.28 9.06
CA PHE A 110 -9.08 3.26 8.88
C PHE A 110 -9.27 2.44 10.15
N THR A 111 -10.48 1.96 10.38
CA THR A 111 -10.83 1.07 11.48
C THR A 111 -11.23 -0.29 10.94
N LYS A 112 -10.77 -1.38 11.57
CA LYS A 112 -11.10 -2.76 11.20
C LYS A 112 -12.61 -2.96 11.21
N VAL A 113 -13.13 -3.62 10.18
CA VAL A 113 -14.51 -4.12 10.14
C VAL A 113 -14.51 -5.54 10.71
N GLU A 114 -15.36 -5.80 11.71
CA GLU A 114 -15.55 -7.11 12.35
C GLU A 114 -16.35 -8.10 11.49
#